data_AF-A0A4Q5T939-F1
#
_entry.id   AF-A0A4Q5T939-F1
#
_cell.length_a   1.000
_cell.length_b   1.000
_cell.length_c   1.000
_cell.angle_alpha   90.00
_cell.angle_beta   90.00
_cell.angle_gamma   90.00
#
_symmetry.space_group_name_H-M   'P 1'
#
loop_
_entity.id
_entity.type
_entity.pdbx_description
1 polymer ?
#
loop_
_entity_poly.entity_id
_entity_poly.type
_entity_poly.pdbx_seq_one_letter_code
_entity_poly.pdbx_strand_id
1 'polypeptide(L)'
;MKRIPGFLLTLILLLSACKSKETAPVQQKFDAGQWKLKVGNDFPHREGMLQDLIDNEKIKGLKEPALLEKLGQPDRTENGHFYYRISQKRIGLLPLSTRTLVIKFGSDSTVEWRKIHG
;
A
#
# COMPACT_ATOMS: atom_id res chain seq x y z
N MET A 1 -32.76 50.64 -22.32
CA MET A 1 -31.69 49.69 -22.73
C MET A 1 -31.05 49.13 -21.46
N LYS A 2 -31.20 47.82 -21.20
CA LYS A 2 -30.75 47.16 -19.96
C LYS A 2 -29.26 46.78 -20.09
N ARG A 3 -28.39 47.27 -19.22
CA ARG A 3 -26.99 46.82 -19.12
C ARG A 3 -26.92 45.68 -18.10
N ILE A 4 -26.52 44.51 -18.59
CA ILE A 4 -26.45 43.24 -17.85
C ILE A 4 -25.17 43.27 -16.98
N PRO A 5 -25.23 42.94 -15.68
CA PRO A 5 -24.07 43.06 -14.79
C PRO A 5 -23.08 41.92 -15.06
N GLY A 6 -21.80 42.27 -15.22
CA GLY A 6 -20.66 41.37 -15.44
C GLY A 6 -20.27 40.55 -14.21
N PHE A 7 -21.25 40.00 -13.48
CA PHE A 7 -21.02 39.14 -12.32
C PHE A 7 -21.18 37.65 -12.64
N LEU A 8 -21.62 37.32 -13.86
CA LEU A 8 -21.94 35.94 -14.26
C LEU A 8 -20.75 35.15 -14.85
N LEU A 9 -19.58 35.78 -15.07
CA LEU A 9 -18.45 35.15 -15.75
C LEU A 9 -17.45 34.46 -14.79
N THR A 10 -17.50 34.78 -13.50
CA THR A 10 -16.52 34.28 -12.50
C THR A 10 -16.91 32.95 -11.86
N LEU A 11 -18.14 32.45 -12.06
CA LEU A 11 -18.68 31.28 -11.36
C LEU A 11 -18.45 29.94 -12.09
N ILE A 12 -17.99 29.95 -13.35
CA ILE A 12 -17.91 28.73 -14.19
C ILE A 12 -16.54 28.02 -14.06
N LEU A 13 -15.54 28.65 -13.47
CA LEU A 13 -14.16 28.09 -13.36
C LEU A 13 -13.92 27.15 -12.16
N LEU A 14 -14.92 26.92 -11.30
CA LEU A 14 -14.77 26.13 -10.07
C LEU A 14 -15.20 24.65 -10.18
N LEU A 15 -15.64 24.17 -11.35
CA LEU A 15 -16.17 22.80 -11.50
C LEU A 15 -15.19 21.79 -12.12
N SER A 16 -13.95 22.18 -12.42
CA SER A 16 -12.89 21.24 -12.81
C SER A 16 -12.27 20.54 -11.58
N ALA A 17 -13.10 20.04 -10.68
CA ALA A 17 -12.69 19.08 -9.67
C ALA A 17 -12.45 17.74 -10.37
N CYS A 18 -11.21 17.50 -10.80
CA CYS A 18 -10.76 16.19 -11.27
C CYS A 18 -11.12 15.15 -10.20
N LYS A 19 -12.18 14.37 -10.45
CA LYS A 19 -12.40 13.10 -9.77
C LYS A 19 -11.25 12.19 -10.19
N SER A 20 -10.20 12.12 -9.38
CA SER A 20 -9.20 11.07 -9.50
C SER A 20 -9.95 9.75 -9.37
N LYS A 21 -10.17 9.06 -10.50
CA LYS A 21 -10.59 7.66 -10.46
C LYS A 21 -9.49 6.95 -9.67
N GLU A 22 -9.80 6.54 -8.45
CA GLU A 22 -9.03 5.50 -7.78
C GLU A 22 -9.21 4.23 -8.62
N THR A 23 -8.37 4.08 -9.63
CA THR A 23 -8.29 2.83 -10.39
C THR A 23 -7.82 1.80 -9.38
N ALA A 24 -8.64 0.77 -9.14
CA ALA A 24 -8.22 -0.35 -8.33
C ALA A 24 -6.85 -0.85 -8.85
N PRO A 25 -5.92 -1.23 -7.96
CA PRO A 25 -4.62 -1.75 -8.38
C PRO A 25 -4.86 -2.91 -9.35
N VAL A 26 -4.21 -2.88 -10.52
CA VAL A 26 -4.22 -4.03 -11.42
C VAL A 26 -3.58 -5.18 -10.63
N GLN A 27 -4.33 -6.27 -10.48
CA GLN A 27 -3.86 -7.41 -9.72
C GLN A 27 -2.68 -8.07 -10.45
N GLN A 28 -1.57 -8.20 -9.76
CA GLN A 28 -0.30 -8.69 -10.28
C GLN A 28 0.08 -10.00 -9.60
N LYS A 29 0.73 -10.88 -10.35
CA LYS A 29 1.36 -12.08 -9.78
C LYS A 29 2.49 -11.68 -8.84
N PHE A 30 2.64 -12.39 -7.72
CA PHE A 30 3.71 -12.14 -6.78
C PHE A 30 5.06 -12.40 -7.44
N ASP A 31 5.92 -11.39 -7.42
CA ASP A 31 7.32 -11.47 -7.78
C ASP A 31 8.15 -10.91 -6.63
N ALA A 32 9.08 -11.71 -6.11
CA ALA A 32 9.89 -11.32 -4.96
C ALA A 32 10.81 -10.13 -5.27
N GLY A 33 11.32 -10.01 -6.49
CA GLY A 33 12.17 -8.91 -6.91
C GLY A 33 11.40 -7.59 -6.92
N GLN A 34 10.24 -7.58 -7.58
CA GLN A 34 9.34 -6.43 -7.65
C GLN A 34 8.78 -6.06 -6.27
N TRP A 35 8.52 -7.05 -5.41
CA TRP A 35 8.04 -6.82 -4.04
C TRP A 35 9.06 -6.05 -3.19
N LYS A 36 10.34 -6.37 -3.40
CA LYS A 36 11.48 -5.76 -2.70
C LYS A 36 11.91 -4.43 -3.34
N LEU A 37 11.46 -4.12 -4.56
CA LEU A 37 11.81 -2.87 -5.23
C LEU A 37 11.28 -1.68 -4.43
N LYS A 38 12.19 -0.78 -4.06
CA LYS A 38 11.90 0.45 -3.35
C LYS A 38 12.31 1.63 -4.22
N VAL A 39 11.40 2.57 -4.43
CA VAL A 39 11.63 3.82 -5.18
C VAL A 39 11.40 4.98 -4.23
N GLY A 40 12.49 5.67 -3.87
CA GLY A 40 12.46 6.67 -2.80
C GLY A 40 12.01 6.03 -1.48
N ASN A 41 10.85 6.48 -0.96
CA ASN A 41 10.26 5.94 0.26
C ASN A 41 9.17 4.89 0.02
N ASP A 42 8.82 4.59 -1.23
CA ASP A 42 7.65 3.77 -1.55
C ASP A 42 8.00 2.43 -2.20
N PHE A 43 7.05 1.51 -2.14
CA PHE A 43 7.13 0.18 -2.74
C PHE A 43 6.08 0.05 -3.84
N PRO A 44 6.39 0.45 -5.09
CA PRO A 44 5.39 0.70 -6.12
C PRO A 44 4.56 -0.53 -6.51
N HIS A 45 5.06 -1.75 -6.29
CA HIS A 45 4.42 -2.99 -6.74
C HIS A 45 3.66 -3.74 -5.64
N ARG A 46 3.91 -3.45 -4.36
CA ARG A 46 3.34 -4.24 -3.25
C ARG A 46 1.82 -4.27 -3.26
N GLU A 47 1.18 -3.15 -3.56
CA GLU A 47 -0.29 -3.03 -3.61
C GLU A 47 -0.91 -3.97 -4.67
N GLY A 48 -0.33 -4.03 -5.88
CA GLY A 48 -0.82 -4.88 -6.96
C GLY A 48 -0.61 -6.37 -6.69
N MET A 49 0.46 -6.73 -5.99
CA MET A 49 0.80 -8.13 -5.69
C MET A 49 0.23 -8.67 -4.38
N LEU A 50 -0.29 -7.80 -3.50
CA LEU A 50 -0.73 -8.17 -2.15
C LEU A 50 -1.73 -9.33 -2.14
N GLN A 51 -2.70 -9.31 -3.05
CA GLN A 51 -3.74 -10.31 -3.10
C GLN A 51 -3.19 -11.68 -3.51
N ASP A 52 -2.33 -11.74 -4.54
CA ASP A 52 -1.70 -12.98 -4.98
C ASP A 52 -0.75 -13.54 -3.91
N LEU A 53 -0.01 -12.65 -3.22
CA LEU A 53 0.82 -13.01 -2.06
C LEU A 53 -0.02 -13.65 -0.93
N ILE A 54 -1.24 -13.18 -0.70
CA ILE A 54 -2.08 -13.73 0.36
C ILE A 54 -2.74 -15.03 -0.07
N ASP A 55 -3.21 -15.13 -1.31
CA ASP A 55 -4.04 -16.26 -1.73
C ASP A 55 -3.21 -17.45 -2.19
N ASN A 56 -2.11 -17.19 -2.90
CA ASN A 56 -1.38 -18.23 -3.63
C ASN A 56 -0.02 -18.57 -3.02
N GLU A 57 0.60 -17.64 -2.29
CA GLU A 57 1.92 -17.87 -1.71
C GLU A 57 1.84 -18.54 -0.33
N LYS A 58 2.63 -19.61 -0.15
CA LYS A 58 2.70 -20.35 1.11
C LYS A 58 3.57 -19.63 2.13
N ILE A 59 2.98 -18.64 2.81
CA ILE A 59 3.67 -17.84 3.84
C ILE A 59 3.50 -18.45 5.24
N LYS A 60 2.32 -18.99 5.54
CA LYS A 60 2.03 -19.59 6.85
C LYS A 60 2.94 -20.81 7.08
N GLY A 61 3.55 -20.88 8.26
CA GLY A 61 4.49 -21.93 8.63
C GLY A 61 5.92 -21.73 8.12
N LEU A 62 6.21 -20.67 7.34
CA LEU A 62 7.59 -20.34 7.03
C LEU A 62 8.35 -19.93 8.29
N LYS A 63 9.61 -20.35 8.39
CA LYS A 63 10.55 -19.81 9.37
C LYS A 63 10.95 -18.40 8.97
N GLU A 64 11.26 -17.58 9.96
CA GLU A 64 11.65 -16.18 9.78
C GLU A 64 12.74 -15.95 8.69
N PRO A 65 13.85 -16.72 8.61
CA PRO A 65 14.84 -16.51 7.55
C PRO A 65 14.28 -16.71 6.15
N ALA A 66 13.48 -17.76 5.94
CA ALA A 66 12.86 -18.05 4.64
C ALA A 66 11.83 -16.96 4.24
N LEU A 67 11.14 -16.39 5.24
CA LEU A 67 10.26 -15.25 4.99
C LEU A 67 11.05 -14.02 4.54
N LEU A 68 12.17 -13.72 5.21
CA LEU A 68 13.03 -12.58 4.90
C LEU A 68 13.70 -12.72 3.53
N GLU A 69 14.09 -13.92 3.12
CA GLU A 69 14.59 -14.18 1.76
C GLU A 69 13.52 -13.84 0.71
N LYS A 70 12.28 -14.24 0.97
CA LYS A 70 11.14 -14.06 0.07
C LYS A 70 10.66 -12.60 0.00
N LEU A 71 10.43 -11.96 1.15
CA LEU A 71 9.78 -10.65 1.24
C LEU A 71 10.75 -9.48 1.48
N GLY A 72 12.00 -9.79 1.81
CA GLY A 72 12.96 -8.80 2.28
C GLY A 72 12.70 -8.38 3.72
N GLN A 73 13.47 -7.38 4.16
CA GLN A 73 13.34 -6.80 5.49
C GLN A 73 11.99 -6.08 5.65
N PRO A 74 11.32 -6.23 6.80
CA PRO A 74 10.12 -5.47 7.10
C PRO A 74 10.45 -3.99 7.33
N ASP A 75 9.43 -3.13 7.19
CA ASP A 75 9.55 -1.70 7.48
C ASP A 75 9.62 -1.43 8.98
N ARG A 76 9.01 -2.31 9.78
CA ARG A 76 9.07 -2.28 11.25
C ARG A 76 8.96 -3.70 11.81
N THR A 77 9.61 -3.93 12.94
CA THR A 77 9.48 -5.15 13.74
C THR A 77 9.10 -4.77 15.16
N GLU A 78 8.06 -5.39 15.71
CA GLU A 78 7.59 -5.10 17.07
C GLU A 78 6.84 -6.31 17.66
N ASN A 79 7.19 -6.72 18.89
CA ASN A 79 6.50 -7.78 19.64
C ASN A 79 6.29 -9.09 18.85
N GLY A 80 7.29 -9.54 18.09
CA GLY A 80 7.18 -10.75 17.25
C GLY A 80 6.32 -10.57 15.98
N HIS A 81 6.07 -9.33 15.57
CA HIS A 81 5.35 -9.00 14.35
C HIS A 81 6.24 -8.26 13.37
N PHE A 82 6.18 -8.64 12.11
CA PHE A 82 6.76 -7.91 10.98
C PHE A 82 5.69 -7.09 10.29
N TYR A 83 6.00 -5.83 10.01
CA TYR A 83 5.13 -4.89 9.35
C TYR A 83 5.74 -4.51 8.00
N TYR A 84 5.05 -4.88 6.93
CA TYR A 84 5.41 -4.51 5.56
C TYR A 84 4.44 -3.45 5.07
N ARG A 85 4.91 -2.23 4.84
CA ARG A 85 4.11 -1.16 4.25
C ARG A 85 3.80 -1.52 2.80
N ILE A 86 2.51 -1.59 2.48
CA ILE A 86 2.01 -1.89 1.14
C ILE A 86 1.88 -0.60 0.33
N SER A 87 1.21 0.39 0.92
CA SER A 87 1.01 1.70 0.32
C SER A 87 0.81 2.76 1.42
N GLN A 88 1.06 4.02 1.08
CA GLN A 88 0.83 5.14 1.99
C GLN A 88 0.38 6.37 1.21
N LYS A 89 -0.80 6.89 1.55
CA LYS A 89 -1.29 8.17 1.03
C LYS A 89 -0.68 9.29 1.87
N ARG A 90 -0.24 10.37 1.22
CA ARG A 90 0.43 11.51 1.86
C ARG A 90 -0.07 12.84 1.30
N ILE A 91 -0.05 13.87 2.13
CA ILE A 91 -0.08 15.28 1.67
C ILE A 91 1.28 15.86 2.00
N GLY A 92 2.08 16.17 0.97
CA GLY A 92 3.47 16.54 1.14
C GLY A 92 4.23 15.46 1.93
N LEU A 93 4.82 15.83 3.06
CA LEU A 93 5.55 14.92 3.94
C LEU A 93 4.68 14.24 5.01
N LEU A 94 3.40 14.59 5.12
CA LEU A 94 2.52 14.07 6.17
C LEU A 94 1.80 12.80 5.73
N PRO A 95 1.93 11.66 6.45
CA PRO A 95 1.10 10.48 6.21
C PRO A 95 -0.37 10.77 6.51
N LEU A 96 -1.26 10.37 5.59
CA LEU A 96 -2.71 10.38 5.80
C LEU A 96 -3.25 9.00 6.15
N SER A 97 -2.83 7.98 5.40
CA SER A 97 -3.22 6.59 5.64
C SER A 97 -2.12 5.66 5.16
N THR A 98 -1.99 4.51 5.83
CA THR A 98 -0.96 3.51 5.53
C THR A 98 -1.61 2.14 5.53
N ARG A 99 -1.51 1.44 4.39
CA ARG A 99 -1.89 0.03 4.29
C ARG A 99 -0.67 -0.83 4.57
N THR A 100 -0.83 -1.81 5.45
CA THR A 100 0.27 -2.62 5.98
C THR A 100 -0.11 -4.10 5.99
N LEU A 101 0.81 -4.96 5.56
CA LEU A 101 0.75 -6.39 5.80
C LEU A 101 1.49 -6.70 7.10
N VAL A 102 0.77 -7.26 8.07
CA VAL A 102 1.29 -7.68 9.36
C VAL A 102 1.46 -9.19 9.36
N ILE A 103 2.64 -9.66 9.71
CA ILE A 103 2.97 -11.08 9.84
C ILE A 103 3.35 -11.35 11.29
N LYS A 104 2.64 -12.25 11.95
CA LYS A 104 2.95 -12.68 13.32
C LYS A 104 3.75 -13.97 13.31
N PHE A 105 4.79 -14.00 14.13
CA PHE A 105 5.52 -15.21 14.46
C PHE A 105 5.05 -15.84 15.78
N GLY A 106 5.09 -17.17 15.83
CA GLY A 106 4.98 -17.92 17.06
C GLY A 106 6.29 -17.97 17.83
N SER A 107 6.28 -18.61 19.00
CA SER A 107 7.47 -18.74 19.86
C SER A 107 8.63 -19.51 19.21
N ASP A 108 8.37 -20.30 18.17
CA ASP A 108 9.37 -21.06 17.43
C ASP A 108 9.87 -20.35 16.16
N SER A 109 9.58 -19.04 16.03
CA SER A 109 9.90 -18.21 14.87
C SER A 109 9.29 -18.72 13.55
N THR A 110 8.14 -19.39 13.61
CA THR A 110 7.32 -19.68 12.42
C THR A 110 6.19 -18.69 12.26
N VAL A 111 5.81 -18.40 11.02
CA VAL A 111 4.64 -17.57 10.73
C VAL A 111 3.35 -18.27 11.16
N GLU A 112 2.68 -17.72 12.17
CA GLU A 112 1.37 -18.19 12.64
C GLU A 112 0.24 -17.67 11.74
N TRP A 113 0.24 -16.37 11.50
CA TRP A 113 -0.79 -15.71 10.69
C TRP A 113 -0.27 -14.45 10.01
N ARG A 114 -1.04 -13.99 9.01
CA ARG A 114 -0.86 -12.71 8.32
C ARG A 114 -2.20 -11.97 8.27
N LYS A 115 -2.17 -10.65 8.38
CA LYS A 115 -3.35 -9.77 8.30
C LYS A 115 -3.01 -8.48 7.57
N ILE A 116 -3.98 -7.90 6.88
CA ILE A 116 -3.88 -6.55 6.35
C ILE A 116 -4.45 -5.58 7.40
N HIS A 117 -3.75 -4.48 7.64
CA HIS A 117 -4.19 -3.39 8.50
C HIS A 117 -4.04 -2.06 7.76
N GLY A 118 -5.01 -1.16 7.90
CA GLY A 118 -5.01 0.16 7.27
C GLY A 118 -6.34 0.52 6.63
#